data_AF-A0A850PCK5-F1
#
_entry.id   AF-A0A850PCK5-F1
#
_cell.length_a   1.000
_cell.length_b   1.000
_cell.length_c   1.000
_cell.angle_alpha   90.00
_cell.angle_beta   90.00
_cell.angle_gamma   90.00
#
_symmetry.space_group_name_H-M   'P 1'
#
loop_
_entity.id
_entity.type
_entity.pdbx_description
1 polymer ?
#
loop_
_entity_poly.entity_id
_entity_poly.type
_entity_poly.pdbx_seq_one_letter_code
_entity_poly.pdbx_strand_id
1 'polypeptide(L)'
;VLDLRRRLALGLETRDAAGTDLAALGEAPGPLSKDSGLFLNLTATASLLADPDVDGGAATAEAVGRLWDLALDLEDRSHGDRASAQASLDVRAAQERVEEQLRHMRELGPKGQSAEEQTELAHRMEALQQAIMRRMQALAQKALRDHTAIPNLDGMQNHANDALSRLMQSMRQDAENGRTGDALQKLQQMEDMTERMRNATPQDLASLARSLQATQAARTQMEGLGDIVKRQSALLDHTQDRQGRNRRAQDRAADAQSARGTDQDQDEDLSTLPTAELLRRLGLSTPGGSAPQPD
;
A
#
# COMPACT_ATOMS: atom_id res chain seq x y z
N VAL A 1 -16.76 -6.80 -33.60
CA VAL A 1 -15.77 -7.55 -32.79
C VAL A 1 -16.41 -8.23 -31.59
N LEU A 2 -16.95 -7.50 -30.59
CA LEU A 2 -17.57 -8.14 -29.39
C LEU A 2 -18.73 -9.07 -29.71
N ASP A 3 -19.62 -8.68 -30.63
CA ASP A 3 -20.73 -9.53 -31.07
C ASP A 3 -20.23 -10.80 -31.78
N LEU A 4 -19.27 -10.66 -32.70
CA LEU A 4 -18.66 -11.78 -33.42
C LEU A 4 -17.94 -12.75 -32.47
N ARG A 5 -17.21 -12.25 -31.47
CA ARG A 5 -16.63 -13.08 -30.40
C ARG A 5 -17.72 -13.87 -29.67
N ARG A 6 -18.83 -13.23 -29.29
CA ARG A 6 -19.93 -13.90 -28.60
C ARG A 6 -20.54 -15.01 -29.46
N ARG A 7 -20.82 -14.72 -30.74
CA ARG A 7 -21.38 -15.70 -31.68
C ARG A 7 -20.44 -16.89 -31.87
N LEU A 8 -19.15 -16.63 -32.07
CA LEU A 8 -18.12 -17.66 -32.23
C LEU A 8 -17.92 -18.50 -30.96
N ALA A 9 -17.84 -17.87 -29.79
CA ALA A 9 -17.64 -18.57 -28.50
C ALA A 9 -18.84 -19.44 -28.09
N LEU A 10 -20.06 -19.06 -28.50
CA LEU A 10 -21.28 -19.82 -28.24
C LEU A 10 -21.58 -20.87 -29.33
N GLY A 11 -20.72 -21.01 -30.35
CA GLY A 11 -20.95 -21.90 -31.48
C GLY A 11 -22.16 -21.53 -32.33
N LEU A 12 -22.63 -20.28 -32.23
CA LEU A 12 -23.74 -19.73 -33.04
C LEU A 12 -23.30 -19.35 -34.45
N GLU A 13 -21.98 -19.36 -34.70
CA GLU A 13 -21.36 -19.04 -35.97
C GLU A 13 -20.22 -20.03 -36.26
N THR A 14 -20.07 -20.42 -37.52
CA THR A 14 -19.01 -21.33 -37.95
C THR A 14 -17.70 -20.59 -38.13
N ARG A 15 -16.56 -21.30 -38.04
CA ARG A 15 -15.23 -20.70 -38.26
C ARG A 15 -15.11 -19.97 -39.60
N ASP A 16 -15.73 -20.51 -40.64
CA ASP A 16 -15.68 -19.99 -42.01
C ASP A 16 -16.49 -18.68 -42.15
N ALA A 17 -17.69 -18.66 -41.56
CA ALA A 17 -18.52 -17.47 -41.49
C ALA A 17 -17.84 -16.36 -40.66
N ALA A 18 -17.30 -16.71 -39.49
CA ALA A 18 -16.57 -15.77 -38.64
C ALA A 18 -15.31 -15.21 -39.33
N GLY A 19 -14.56 -16.04 -40.05
CA GLY A 19 -13.40 -15.61 -40.85
C GLY A 19 -13.79 -14.62 -41.95
N THR A 20 -14.89 -14.88 -42.64
CA THR A 20 -15.45 -13.98 -43.67
C THR A 20 -15.89 -12.64 -43.08
N ASP A 21 -16.64 -12.66 -41.97
CA ASP A 21 -17.08 -11.45 -41.27
C ASP A 21 -15.89 -10.62 -40.76
N LEU A 22 -14.81 -11.27 -40.30
CA LEU A 22 -13.60 -10.58 -39.85
C LEU A 22 -12.82 -9.93 -40.99
N ALA A 23 -12.73 -10.60 -42.15
CA ALA A 23 -12.14 -10.01 -43.34
C ALA A 23 -12.93 -8.77 -43.79
N ALA A 24 -14.26 -8.86 -43.84
CA ALA A 24 -15.13 -7.74 -44.17
C ALA A 24 -15.00 -6.56 -43.18
N LEU A 25 -14.84 -6.85 -41.89
CA LEU A 25 -14.57 -5.85 -40.85
C LEU A 25 -13.22 -5.13 -41.04
N GLY A 26 -12.20 -5.83 -41.54
CA GLY A 26 -10.89 -5.24 -41.85
C GLY A 26 -10.91 -4.32 -43.07
N GLU A 27 -11.75 -4.63 -44.06
CA GLU A 27 -11.93 -3.82 -45.28
C GLU A 27 -12.89 -2.64 -45.07
N ALA A 28 -13.73 -2.69 -44.04
CA ALA A 28 -14.67 -1.62 -43.74
C ALA A 28 -13.95 -0.28 -43.42
N PRO A 29 -14.41 0.85 -43.99
CA PRO A 29 -13.85 2.16 -43.65
C PRO A 29 -14.16 2.50 -42.19
N GLY A 30 -13.13 2.76 -41.38
CA GLY A 30 -13.30 3.01 -39.95
C GLY A 30 -11.98 3.10 -39.17
N PRO A 31 -12.04 3.13 -37.82
CA PRO A 31 -10.84 3.15 -36.96
C PRO A 31 -9.93 1.93 -37.18
N LEU A 32 -10.53 0.79 -37.52
CA LEU A 32 -9.85 -0.49 -37.77
C LEU A 32 -8.96 -0.45 -39.02
N SER A 33 -9.42 0.15 -40.11
CA SER A 33 -8.68 0.22 -41.38
C SER A 33 -7.62 1.34 -41.41
N LYS A 34 -7.66 2.28 -40.46
CA LYS A 34 -6.66 3.34 -40.29
C LYS A 34 -5.47 2.94 -39.42
N ASP A 35 -5.54 1.79 -38.74
CA ASP A 35 -4.51 1.30 -37.84
C ASP A 35 -3.94 -0.03 -38.33
N SER A 36 -2.68 0.00 -38.78
CA SER A 36 -2.02 -1.19 -39.31
C SER A 36 -1.93 -2.33 -38.31
N GLY A 37 -1.84 -2.05 -37.01
CA GLY A 37 -1.78 -3.09 -35.97
C GLY A 37 -3.12 -3.81 -35.79
N LEU A 38 -4.22 -3.06 -35.71
CA LEU A 38 -5.58 -3.62 -35.62
C LEU A 38 -5.95 -4.39 -36.89
N PHE A 39 -5.57 -3.86 -38.06
CA PHE A 39 -5.77 -4.53 -39.33
C PHE A 39 -5.01 -5.87 -39.40
N LEU A 40 -3.72 -5.88 -39.02
CA LEU A 40 -2.92 -7.10 -38.99
C LEU A 40 -3.46 -8.14 -38.01
N ASN A 41 -3.95 -7.71 -36.84
CA ASN A 41 -4.55 -8.63 -35.87
C ASN A 41 -5.85 -9.25 -36.39
N LEU A 42 -6.74 -8.46 -37.00
CA LEU A 42 -7.98 -8.95 -37.61
C LEU A 42 -7.70 -9.93 -38.75
N THR A 43 -6.79 -9.58 -39.65
CA THR A 43 -6.42 -10.42 -40.80
C THR A 43 -5.72 -11.71 -40.36
N ALA A 44 -4.84 -11.66 -39.34
CA ALA A 44 -4.22 -12.84 -38.76
C ALA A 44 -5.25 -13.76 -38.07
N THR A 45 -6.27 -13.17 -37.43
CA THR A 45 -7.34 -13.94 -36.78
C THR A 45 -8.26 -14.58 -37.83
N ALA A 46 -8.56 -13.86 -38.92
CA ALA A 46 -9.30 -14.41 -40.05
C ALA A 46 -8.52 -15.54 -40.74
N SER A 47 -7.21 -15.40 -40.94
CA SER A 47 -6.38 -16.45 -41.54
C SER A 47 -6.30 -17.69 -40.65
N LEU A 48 -6.21 -17.52 -39.33
CA LEU A 48 -6.24 -18.63 -38.37
C LEU A 48 -7.54 -19.44 -38.46
N LEU A 49 -8.68 -18.76 -38.60
CA LEU A 49 -9.98 -19.42 -38.73
C LEU A 49 -10.18 -20.10 -40.10
N ALA A 50 -9.52 -19.59 -41.14
CA ALA A 50 -9.54 -20.18 -42.48
C ALA A 50 -8.58 -21.38 -42.63
N ASP A 51 -7.55 -21.46 -41.79
CA ASP A 51 -6.49 -22.48 -41.89
C ASP A 51 -7.04 -23.91 -41.67
N PRO A 52 -7.02 -24.79 -42.68
CA PRO A 52 -7.50 -26.17 -42.55
C PRO A 52 -6.55 -27.06 -41.74
N ASP A 53 -5.28 -26.67 -41.58
CA ASP A 53 -4.26 -27.47 -40.90
C ASP A 53 -4.32 -27.30 -39.37
N VAL A 54 -5.05 -26.30 -38.88
CA VAL A 54 -5.26 -26.06 -37.45
C VAL A 54 -6.57 -26.71 -36.98
N ASP A 55 -6.50 -27.41 -35.85
CA ASP A 55 -7.69 -27.98 -35.19
C ASP A 55 -8.76 -26.90 -34.98
N GLY A 56 -9.99 -27.20 -35.38
CA GLY A 56 -11.09 -26.23 -35.37
C GLY A 56 -11.44 -25.73 -33.96
N GLY A 57 -11.29 -26.58 -32.94
CA GLY A 57 -11.51 -26.19 -31.54
C GLY A 57 -10.40 -25.25 -31.05
N ALA A 58 -9.14 -25.59 -31.34
CA ALA A 58 -7.99 -24.76 -31.00
C ALA A 58 -8.02 -23.40 -31.71
N ALA A 59 -8.28 -23.37 -33.01
CA ALA A 59 -8.42 -22.14 -33.80
C ALA A 59 -9.54 -21.23 -33.27
N THR A 60 -10.68 -21.83 -32.90
CA THR A 60 -11.81 -21.10 -32.32
C THR A 60 -11.45 -20.49 -30.96
N ALA A 61 -10.83 -21.27 -30.07
CA ALA A 61 -10.42 -20.80 -28.74
C ALA A 61 -9.41 -19.65 -28.83
N GLU A 62 -8.41 -19.78 -29.69
CA GLU A 62 -7.40 -18.76 -29.92
C GLU A 62 -8.00 -17.51 -30.58
N ALA A 63 -8.87 -17.67 -31.57
CA ALA A 63 -9.57 -16.54 -32.18
C ALA A 63 -10.45 -15.78 -31.18
N VAL A 64 -11.16 -16.48 -30.29
CA VAL A 64 -11.94 -15.86 -29.21
C VAL A 64 -11.06 -15.04 -28.27
N GLY A 65 -9.85 -15.52 -27.95
CA GLY A 65 -8.85 -14.78 -27.18
C GLY A 65 -8.37 -13.53 -27.90
N ARG A 66 -7.91 -13.67 -29.15
CA ARG A 66 -7.44 -12.54 -29.97
C ARG A 66 -8.51 -11.46 -30.17
N LEU A 67 -9.78 -11.85 -30.37
CA LEU A 67 -10.90 -10.92 -30.50
C LEU A 67 -11.25 -10.22 -29.19
N TRP A 68 -10.99 -10.85 -28.05
CA TRP A 68 -11.12 -10.20 -26.75
C TRP A 68 -10.05 -9.13 -26.58
N ASP A 69 -8.79 -9.45 -26.84
CA ASP A 69 -7.69 -8.50 -26.73
C ASP A 69 -7.87 -7.31 -27.67
N LEU A 70 -8.33 -7.56 -28.91
CA LEU A 70 -8.63 -6.52 -29.88
C LEU A 70 -9.80 -5.64 -29.43
N ALA A 71 -10.84 -6.21 -28.81
CA ALA A 71 -11.94 -5.43 -28.26
C ALA A 71 -11.48 -4.52 -27.11
N LEU A 72 -10.58 -5.02 -26.25
CA LEU A 72 -10.00 -4.25 -25.17
C LEU A 72 -9.08 -3.14 -25.68
N ASP A 73 -8.26 -3.39 -26.70
CA ASP A 73 -7.41 -2.35 -27.32
C ASP A 73 -8.28 -1.26 -27.99
N LEU A 74 -9.36 -1.64 -28.66
CA LEU A 74 -10.34 -0.70 -29.21
C LEU A 74 -11.04 0.13 -28.13
N GLU A 75 -11.45 -0.50 -27.02
CA GLU A 75 -12.05 0.17 -25.88
C GLU A 75 -11.07 1.17 -25.26
N ASP A 76 -9.84 0.74 -24.99
CA ASP A 76 -8.78 1.59 -24.44
C ASP A 76 -8.44 2.77 -25.35
N ARG A 77 -8.50 2.59 -26.68
CA ARG A 77 -8.32 3.67 -27.68
C ARG A 77 -9.55 4.55 -27.87
N SER A 78 -10.75 4.03 -27.62
CA SER A 78 -11.98 4.83 -27.67
C SER A 78 -12.11 5.72 -26.42
N HIS A 79 -11.55 5.27 -25.30
CA HIS A 79 -11.55 5.97 -24.02
C HIS A 79 -10.21 6.70 -23.71
N GLY A 80 -9.17 6.55 -24.53
CA GLY A 80 -7.86 7.16 -24.33
C GLY A 80 -6.98 7.27 -25.60
N ASP A 81 -5.83 7.94 -25.50
CA ASP A 81 -4.86 8.03 -26.61
C ASP A 81 -4.06 6.72 -26.78
N ARG A 82 -3.51 6.43 -27.98
CA ARG A 82 -2.69 5.21 -28.26
C ARG A 82 -1.63 4.91 -27.17
N ALA A 83 -1.02 5.94 -26.59
CA ALA A 83 -0.04 5.80 -25.51
C ALA A 83 -0.63 5.22 -24.20
N SER A 84 -1.89 5.52 -23.91
CA SER A 84 -2.64 5.00 -22.75
C SER A 84 -2.99 3.52 -22.93
N ALA A 85 -3.39 3.13 -24.14
CA ALA A 85 -3.66 1.73 -24.49
C ALA A 85 -2.39 0.88 -24.43
N GLN A 86 -1.31 1.34 -25.08
CA GLN A 86 -0.01 0.66 -25.05
C GLN A 86 0.52 0.48 -23.61
N ALA A 87 0.43 1.52 -22.79
CA ALA A 87 0.85 1.43 -21.40
C ALA A 87 -0.01 0.46 -20.56
N SER A 88 -1.27 0.22 -20.93
CA SER A 88 -2.12 -0.77 -20.26
C SER A 88 -1.71 -2.19 -20.61
N LEU A 89 -1.41 -2.44 -21.89
CA LEU A 89 -0.87 -3.72 -22.36
C LEU A 89 0.48 -4.03 -21.71
N ASP A 90 1.37 -3.04 -21.63
CA ASP A 90 2.67 -3.18 -20.96
C ASP A 90 2.53 -3.62 -19.50
N VAL A 91 1.57 -3.04 -18.77
CA VAL A 91 1.33 -3.39 -17.36
C VAL A 91 0.85 -4.84 -17.22
N ARG A 92 -0.13 -5.26 -18.03
CA ARG A 92 -0.62 -6.65 -18.00
C ARG A 92 0.46 -7.65 -18.33
N ALA A 93 1.21 -7.41 -19.41
CA ALA A 93 2.30 -8.28 -19.80
C ALA A 93 3.40 -8.34 -18.72
N ALA A 94 3.63 -7.27 -17.96
CA ALA A 94 4.56 -7.30 -16.83
C ALA A 94 3.99 -8.04 -15.62
N GLN A 95 2.69 -7.92 -15.34
CA GLN A 95 2.01 -8.66 -14.26
C GLN A 95 2.04 -10.17 -14.52
N GLU A 96 1.70 -10.60 -15.73
CA GLU A 96 1.75 -12.01 -16.13
C GLU A 96 3.14 -12.60 -15.92
N ARG A 97 4.20 -11.87 -16.32
CA ARG A 97 5.59 -12.33 -16.10
C ARG A 97 5.93 -12.48 -14.62
N VAL A 98 5.50 -11.56 -13.76
CA VAL A 98 5.72 -11.68 -12.31
C VAL A 98 4.93 -12.85 -11.76
N GLU A 99 3.69 -13.04 -12.19
CA GLU A 99 2.85 -14.14 -11.76
C GLU A 99 3.45 -15.50 -12.17
N GLU A 100 3.88 -15.64 -13.42
CA GLU A 100 4.58 -16.83 -13.92
C GLU A 100 5.81 -17.15 -13.08
N GLN A 101 6.61 -16.14 -12.75
CA GLN A 101 7.80 -16.31 -11.92
C GLN A 101 7.44 -16.77 -10.50
N LEU A 102 6.42 -16.17 -9.88
CA LEU A 102 5.93 -16.61 -8.57
C LEU A 102 5.37 -18.04 -8.63
N ARG A 103 4.64 -18.41 -9.68
CA ARG A 103 4.19 -19.79 -9.89
C ARG A 103 5.38 -20.75 -10.02
N HIS A 104 6.37 -20.40 -10.81
CA HIS A 104 7.59 -21.19 -11.00
C HIS A 104 8.36 -21.39 -9.69
N MET A 105 8.58 -20.31 -8.92
CA MET A 105 9.24 -20.37 -7.60
C MET A 105 8.49 -21.29 -6.63
N ARG A 106 7.16 -21.28 -6.67
CA ARG A 106 6.34 -22.18 -5.83
C ARG A 106 6.45 -23.64 -6.26
N GLU A 107 6.52 -23.93 -7.55
CA GLU A 107 6.74 -25.28 -8.08
C GLU A 107 8.13 -25.83 -7.71
N LEU A 108 9.14 -24.95 -7.68
CA LEU A 108 10.50 -25.28 -7.28
C LEU A 108 10.67 -25.48 -5.75
N GLY A 109 9.69 -25.05 -4.94
CA GLY A 109 9.72 -25.16 -3.48
C GLY A 109 10.97 -24.49 -2.87
N PRO A 110 11.82 -25.20 -2.11
CA PRO A 110 13.02 -24.62 -1.51
C PRO A 110 14.05 -24.14 -2.55
N LYS A 111 14.04 -24.70 -3.77
CA LYS A 111 14.90 -24.20 -4.86
C LYS A 111 14.38 -22.89 -5.46
N GLY A 112 13.10 -22.58 -5.28
CA GLY A 112 12.50 -21.30 -5.66
C GLY A 112 12.99 -20.13 -4.82
N GLN A 113 13.69 -20.40 -3.70
CA GLN A 113 14.32 -19.40 -2.86
C GLN A 113 15.79 -19.16 -3.23
N SER A 114 16.26 -19.69 -4.37
CA SER A 114 17.64 -19.46 -4.81
C SER A 114 17.87 -17.97 -5.13
N ALA A 115 19.13 -17.53 -5.06
CA ALA A 115 19.49 -16.16 -5.41
C ALA A 115 19.15 -15.81 -6.87
N GLU A 116 19.20 -16.78 -7.77
CA GLU A 116 18.85 -16.62 -9.19
C GLU A 116 17.36 -16.31 -9.36
N GLU A 117 16.49 -17.11 -8.75
CA GLU A 117 15.03 -16.92 -8.83
C GLU A 117 14.59 -15.61 -8.17
N GLN A 118 15.23 -15.22 -7.07
CA GLN A 118 14.98 -13.94 -6.41
C GLN A 118 15.42 -12.74 -7.26
N THR A 119 16.54 -12.87 -7.99
CA THR A 119 17.05 -11.81 -8.88
C THR A 119 16.12 -11.64 -10.09
N GLU A 120 15.68 -12.75 -10.68
CA GLU A 120 14.72 -12.73 -11.79
C GLU A 120 13.38 -12.13 -11.36
N LEU A 121 12.88 -12.50 -10.18
CA LEU A 121 11.68 -11.88 -9.61
C LEU A 121 11.86 -10.36 -9.42
N ALA A 122 13.01 -9.92 -8.89
CA ALA A 122 13.30 -8.51 -8.71
C ALA A 122 13.31 -7.74 -10.05
N HIS A 123 13.93 -8.30 -11.08
CA HIS A 123 13.95 -7.72 -12.42
C HIS A 123 12.53 -7.60 -13.00
N ARG A 124 11.70 -8.64 -12.88
CA ARG A 124 10.31 -8.63 -13.35
C ARG A 124 9.44 -7.63 -12.60
N MET A 125 9.63 -7.51 -11.28
CA MET A 125 8.95 -6.49 -10.47
C MET A 125 9.37 -5.07 -10.87
N GLU A 126 10.64 -4.84 -11.17
CA GLU A 126 11.10 -3.54 -11.68
C GLU A 126 10.47 -3.20 -13.04
N ALA A 127 10.40 -4.17 -13.95
CA ALA A 127 9.72 -3.99 -15.24
C ALA A 127 8.22 -3.64 -15.05
N LEU A 128 7.55 -4.29 -14.09
CA LEU A 128 6.17 -3.97 -13.70
C LEU A 128 6.04 -2.55 -13.16
N GLN A 129 6.93 -2.13 -12.26
CA GLN A 129 6.95 -0.75 -11.74
C GLN A 129 7.06 0.27 -12.87
N GLN A 130 8.01 0.06 -13.78
CA GLN A 130 8.22 0.97 -14.90
C GLN A 130 7.00 1.04 -15.82
N ALA A 131 6.34 -0.10 -16.09
CA ALA A 131 5.10 -0.13 -16.87
C ALA A 131 3.97 0.67 -16.18
N ILE A 132 3.78 0.48 -14.87
CA ILE A 132 2.78 1.23 -14.09
C ILE A 132 3.09 2.73 -14.08
N MET A 133 4.36 3.11 -13.95
CA MET A 133 4.76 4.53 -14.01
C MET A 133 4.46 5.16 -15.37
N ARG A 134 4.77 4.47 -16.48
CA ARG A 134 4.44 4.94 -17.83
C ARG A 134 2.93 5.10 -18.00
N ARG A 135 2.13 4.18 -17.47
CA ARG A 135 0.66 4.25 -17.45
C ARG A 135 0.16 5.49 -16.71
N MET A 136 0.65 5.71 -15.50
CA MET A 136 0.29 6.89 -14.70
C MET A 136 0.63 8.19 -15.42
N GLN A 137 1.80 8.25 -16.06
CA GLN A 137 2.21 9.42 -16.84
C GLN A 137 1.28 9.65 -18.04
N ALA A 138 0.84 8.59 -18.73
CA ALA A 138 -0.12 8.69 -19.82
C ALA A 138 -1.49 9.20 -19.33
N LEU A 139 -1.94 8.75 -18.15
CA LEU A 139 -3.17 9.23 -17.52
C LEU A 139 -3.07 10.70 -17.09
N ALA A 140 -1.95 11.09 -16.51
CA ALA A 140 -1.68 12.48 -16.13
C ALA A 140 -1.71 13.42 -17.35
N GLN A 141 -1.04 13.03 -18.44
CA GLN A 141 -1.05 13.79 -19.69
C GLN A 141 -2.45 13.89 -20.29
N LYS A 142 -3.26 12.84 -20.18
CA LYS A 142 -4.66 12.86 -20.60
C LYS A 142 -5.49 13.83 -19.75
N ALA A 143 -5.36 13.77 -18.43
CA ALA A 143 -6.08 14.67 -17.52
C ALA A 143 -5.73 16.15 -17.76
N LEU A 144 -4.46 16.44 -18.09
CA LEU A 144 -4.01 17.77 -18.50
C LEU A 144 -4.66 18.23 -19.82
N ARG A 145 -4.74 17.35 -20.82
CA ARG A 145 -5.42 17.65 -22.11
C ARG A 145 -6.92 17.88 -21.94
N ASP A 146 -7.56 17.07 -21.11
CA ASP A 146 -9.00 17.12 -20.88
C ASP A 146 -9.42 18.31 -19.97
N HIS A 147 -8.49 19.23 -19.65
CA HIS A 147 -8.69 20.41 -18.78
C HIS A 147 -9.29 20.08 -17.40
N THR A 148 -9.22 18.81 -17.01
CA THR A 148 -9.50 18.38 -15.64
C THR A 148 -8.30 18.75 -14.80
N ALA A 149 -8.34 19.94 -14.19
CA ALA A 149 -7.32 20.40 -13.26
C ALA A 149 -7.26 19.44 -12.07
N ILE A 150 -6.32 18.48 -12.08
CA ILE A 150 -5.97 17.69 -10.91
C ILE A 150 -4.98 18.53 -10.10
N PRO A 151 -5.36 19.07 -8.93
CA PRO A 151 -4.43 19.78 -8.07
C PRO A 151 -3.38 18.80 -7.53
N ASN A 152 -2.10 19.16 -7.59
CA ASN A 152 -0.98 18.38 -7.04
C ASN A 152 -0.78 16.97 -7.66
N LEU A 153 -0.76 16.90 -9.00
CA LEU A 153 -0.41 15.70 -9.77
C LEU A 153 0.93 15.08 -9.35
N ASP A 154 1.96 15.91 -9.14
CA ASP A 154 3.31 15.44 -8.78
C ASP A 154 3.33 14.77 -7.39
N GLY A 155 2.65 15.36 -6.41
CA GLY A 155 2.54 14.77 -5.06
C GLY A 155 1.77 13.44 -5.07
N MET A 156 0.73 13.34 -5.89
CA MET A 156 -0.02 12.09 -6.07
C MET A 156 0.86 11.00 -6.67
N GLN A 157 1.64 11.32 -7.71
CA GLN A 157 2.50 10.37 -8.39
C GLN A 157 3.63 9.87 -7.49
N ASN A 158 4.22 10.75 -6.67
CA ASN A 158 5.24 10.38 -5.69
C ASN A 158 4.69 9.42 -4.62
N HIS A 159 3.52 9.73 -4.05
CA HIS A 159 2.90 8.85 -3.05
C HIS A 159 2.46 7.51 -3.62
N ALA A 160 1.94 7.48 -4.84
CA ALA A 160 1.62 6.24 -5.53
C ALA A 160 2.88 5.40 -5.75
N ASN A 161 3.99 6.02 -6.13
CA ASN A 161 5.27 5.34 -6.30
C ASN A 161 5.81 4.78 -4.97
N ASP A 162 5.69 5.52 -3.87
CA ASP A 162 6.10 5.05 -2.54
C ASP A 162 5.26 3.86 -2.08
N ALA A 163 3.95 3.91 -2.26
CA ALA A 163 3.03 2.83 -1.91
C ALA A 163 3.33 1.57 -2.74
N LEU A 164 3.55 1.73 -4.04
CA LEU A 164 3.92 0.65 -4.95
C LEU A 164 5.26 0.01 -4.55
N SER A 165 6.26 0.84 -4.26
CA SER A 165 7.60 0.38 -3.84
C SER A 165 7.52 -0.45 -2.55
N ARG A 166 6.70 -0.04 -1.58
CA ARG A 166 6.47 -0.80 -0.34
C ARG A 166 5.77 -2.14 -0.61
N LEU A 167 4.79 -2.15 -1.50
CA LEU A 167 4.07 -3.37 -1.86
C LEU A 167 5.00 -4.38 -2.54
N MET A 168 5.84 -3.92 -3.48
CA MET A 168 6.84 -4.78 -4.14
C MET A 168 7.89 -5.29 -3.16
N GLN A 169 8.37 -4.44 -2.25
CA GLN A 169 9.28 -4.87 -1.19
C GLN A 169 8.66 -5.98 -0.34
N SER A 170 7.39 -5.83 0.03
CA SER A 170 6.68 -6.84 0.79
C SER A 170 6.47 -8.13 -0.01
N MET A 171 6.16 -8.03 -1.30
CA MET A 171 5.97 -9.18 -2.19
C MET A 171 7.28 -9.97 -2.37
N ARG A 172 8.40 -9.26 -2.56
CA ARG A 172 9.74 -9.84 -2.58
C ARG A 172 10.04 -10.59 -1.29
N GLN A 173 9.79 -9.93 -0.16
CA GLN A 173 10.02 -10.53 1.15
C GLN A 173 9.14 -11.77 1.37
N ASP A 174 7.91 -11.78 0.87
CA ASP A 174 7.05 -12.97 0.95
C ASP A 174 7.56 -14.10 0.06
N ALA A 175 8.00 -13.81 -1.16
CA ALA A 175 8.60 -14.80 -2.05
C ALA A 175 9.90 -15.38 -1.47
N GLU A 176 10.78 -14.54 -0.91
CA GLU A 176 12.01 -14.94 -0.22
C GLU A 176 11.73 -15.89 0.96
N ASN A 177 10.64 -15.63 1.70
CA ASN A 177 10.23 -16.45 2.84
C ASN A 177 9.43 -17.71 2.44
N GLY A 178 9.29 -18.00 1.14
CA GLY A 178 8.48 -19.12 0.65
C GLY A 178 6.97 -18.91 0.80
N ARG A 179 6.52 -17.70 1.15
CA ARG A 179 5.11 -17.28 1.20
C ARG A 179 4.64 -16.81 -0.18
N THR A 180 4.89 -17.60 -1.21
CA THR A 180 4.59 -17.23 -2.60
C THR A 180 3.07 -17.09 -2.85
N GLY A 181 2.23 -17.75 -2.05
CA GLY A 181 0.78 -17.54 -2.06
C GLY A 181 0.37 -16.12 -1.66
N ASP A 182 1.01 -15.56 -0.64
CA ASP A 182 0.73 -14.19 -0.17
C ASP A 182 1.22 -13.16 -1.20
N ALA A 183 2.35 -13.44 -1.84
CA ALA A 183 2.87 -12.61 -2.93
C ALA A 183 1.89 -12.55 -4.12
N LEU A 184 1.29 -13.69 -4.49
CA LEU A 184 0.28 -13.76 -5.55
C LEU A 184 -1.00 -13.02 -5.19
N GLN A 185 -1.47 -13.13 -3.94
CA GLN A 185 -2.64 -12.39 -3.50
C GLN A 185 -2.42 -10.88 -3.58
N LYS A 186 -1.21 -10.40 -3.25
CA LYS A 186 -0.82 -9.00 -3.38
C LYS A 186 -0.74 -8.54 -4.83
N LEU A 187 -0.25 -9.39 -5.74
CA LEU A 187 -0.26 -9.13 -7.17
C LEU A 187 -1.68 -8.99 -7.70
N GLN A 188 -2.59 -9.88 -7.30
CA GLN A 188 -4.00 -9.81 -7.70
C GLN A 188 -4.69 -8.53 -7.17
N GLN A 189 -4.41 -8.13 -5.93
CA GLN A 189 -4.90 -6.85 -5.40
C GLN A 189 -4.39 -5.64 -6.21
N MET A 190 -3.16 -5.73 -6.74
CA MET A 190 -2.58 -4.69 -7.60
C MET A 190 -3.23 -4.66 -8.98
N GLU A 191 -3.55 -5.83 -9.54
CA GLU A 191 -4.32 -5.98 -10.77
C GLU A 191 -5.70 -5.34 -10.63
N ASP A 192 -6.46 -5.69 -9.58
CA ASP A 192 -7.77 -5.11 -9.29
C ASP A 192 -7.72 -3.58 -9.18
N MET A 193 -6.68 -3.06 -8.51
CA MET A 193 -6.49 -1.62 -8.38
C MET A 193 -6.18 -0.95 -9.72
N THR A 194 -5.35 -1.59 -10.54
CA THR A 194 -4.98 -1.10 -11.88
C THR A 194 -6.18 -1.12 -12.82
N GLU A 195 -6.99 -2.17 -12.75
CA GLU A 195 -8.21 -2.31 -13.54
C GLU A 195 -9.28 -1.30 -13.13
N ARG A 196 -9.41 -1.02 -11.81
CA ARG A 196 -10.24 0.08 -11.32
C ARG A 196 -9.73 1.43 -11.81
N MET A 197 -8.42 1.67 -11.84
CA MET A 197 -7.85 2.90 -12.42
C MET A 197 -8.06 2.99 -13.93
N ARG A 198 -8.09 1.86 -14.64
CA ARG A 198 -8.39 1.81 -16.08
C ARG A 198 -9.84 2.25 -16.35
N ASN A 199 -10.78 1.73 -15.56
CA ASN A 199 -12.20 2.03 -15.73
C ASN A 199 -12.63 3.32 -15.00
N ALA A 200 -11.74 3.91 -14.19
CA ALA A 200 -12.01 5.15 -13.47
C ALA A 200 -12.18 6.30 -14.46
N THR A 201 -13.36 6.93 -14.42
CA THR A 201 -13.61 8.13 -15.20
C THR A 201 -12.72 9.28 -14.71
N PRO A 202 -12.49 10.33 -15.53
CA PRO A 202 -11.80 11.55 -15.07
C PRO A 202 -12.43 12.15 -13.80
N GLN A 203 -13.74 11.95 -13.58
CA GLN A 203 -14.41 12.32 -12.33
C GLN A 203 -13.97 11.46 -11.13
N ASP A 204 -13.76 10.16 -11.32
CA ASP A 204 -13.27 9.26 -10.27
C ASP A 204 -11.82 9.59 -9.90
N LEU A 205 -10.97 9.90 -10.87
CA LEU A 205 -9.60 10.39 -10.62
C LEU A 205 -9.61 11.72 -9.85
N ALA A 206 -10.52 12.64 -10.18
CA ALA A 206 -10.70 13.88 -9.42
C ALA A 206 -11.27 13.64 -8.01
N SER A 207 -12.03 12.57 -7.80
CA SER A 207 -12.51 12.16 -6.46
C SER A 207 -11.39 11.54 -5.63
N LEU A 208 -10.54 10.73 -6.25
CA LEU A 208 -9.34 10.14 -5.64
C LEU A 208 -8.32 11.23 -5.28
N ALA A 209 -8.13 12.22 -6.15
CA ALA A 209 -7.29 13.37 -5.85
C ALA A 209 -7.80 14.14 -4.62
N ARG A 210 -9.12 14.36 -4.52
CA ARG A 210 -9.73 15.01 -3.35
C ARG A 210 -9.59 14.19 -2.07
N SER A 211 -9.79 12.87 -2.13
CA SER A 211 -9.62 12.01 -0.95
C SER A 211 -8.16 12.00 -0.48
N LEU A 212 -7.21 11.94 -1.41
CA LEU A 212 -5.79 11.98 -1.08
C LEU A 212 -5.37 13.33 -0.51
N GLN A 213 -5.86 14.44 -1.06
CA GLN A 213 -5.60 15.77 -0.51
C GLN A 213 -6.15 15.90 0.93
N ALA A 214 -7.32 15.34 1.22
CA ALA A 214 -7.86 15.28 2.57
C ALA A 214 -6.96 14.45 3.51
N THR A 215 -6.42 13.32 3.05
CA THR A 215 -5.46 12.53 3.86
C THR A 215 -4.12 13.23 4.08
N GLN A 216 -3.63 14.03 3.12
CA GLN A 216 -2.42 14.84 3.29
C GLN A 216 -2.64 15.93 4.34
N ALA A 217 -3.78 16.65 4.27
CA ALA A 217 -4.15 17.65 5.27
C ALA A 217 -4.30 17.04 6.68
N ALA A 218 -4.83 15.82 6.77
CA ALA A 218 -4.93 15.11 8.04
C ALA A 218 -3.55 14.69 8.59
N ARG A 219 -2.62 14.23 7.74
CA ARG A 219 -1.26 13.86 8.14
C ARG A 219 -0.44 15.06 8.60
N THR A 220 -0.49 16.18 7.89
CA THR A 220 0.21 17.40 8.29
C THR A 220 -0.37 17.98 9.59
N GLN A 221 -1.68 17.87 9.81
CA GLN A 221 -2.27 18.18 11.11
C GLN A 221 -1.78 17.22 12.22
N MET A 222 -1.71 15.91 11.97
CA MET A 222 -1.21 14.95 12.95
C MET A 222 0.28 15.14 13.28
N GLU A 223 1.13 15.45 12.30
CA GLU A 223 2.54 15.79 12.53
C GLU A 223 2.68 17.06 13.37
N GLY A 224 1.88 18.09 13.08
CA GLY A 224 1.80 19.30 13.90
C GLY A 224 1.36 19.04 15.35
N LEU A 225 0.43 18.10 15.56
CA LEU A 225 0.02 17.66 16.90
C LEU A 225 1.11 16.84 17.60
N GLY A 226 1.83 15.97 16.88
CA GLY A 226 2.95 15.19 17.39
C GLY A 226 4.09 16.06 17.93
N ASP A 227 4.37 17.18 17.25
CA ASP A 227 5.38 18.15 17.70
C ASP A 227 4.96 18.97 18.93
N ILE A 228 3.65 19.15 19.16
CA ILE A 228 3.14 19.74 20.40
C ILE A 228 3.28 18.74 21.55
N VAL A 229 2.94 17.47 21.32
CA VAL A 229 3.09 16.40 22.32
C VAL A 229 4.56 16.19 22.69
N LYS A 230 5.49 16.17 21.73
CA LYS A 230 6.94 16.07 22.00
C LYS A 230 7.48 17.24 22.81
N ARG A 231 7.00 18.46 22.55
CA ARG A 231 7.37 19.64 23.35
C ARG A 231 6.80 19.57 24.76
N GLN A 232 5.57 19.09 24.92
CA GLN A 232 4.97 18.89 26.25
C GLN A 232 5.65 17.77 27.03
N SER A 233 6.04 16.66 26.39
CA SER A 233 6.80 15.59 27.03
C SER A 233 8.20 16.05 27.44
N ALA A 234 8.90 16.83 26.60
CA ALA A 234 10.20 17.39 26.93
C ALA A 234 10.14 18.37 28.13
N LEU A 235 9.06 19.15 28.25
CA LEU A 235 8.83 20.03 29.40
C LEU A 235 8.57 19.22 30.68
N LEU A 236 7.79 18.13 30.60
CA LEU A 236 7.59 17.21 31.72
C LEU A 236 8.90 16.55 32.15
N ASP A 237 9.72 16.11 31.20
CA ASP A 237 11.00 15.46 31.47
C ASP A 237 12.01 16.43 32.12
N HIS A 238 12.04 17.70 31.67
CA HIS A 238 12.85 18.74 32.30
C HIS A 238 12.42 19.06 33.74
N THR A 239 11.13 18.96 34.06
CA THR A 239 10.66 19.15 35.45
C THR A 239 11.04 17.99 36.35
N GLN A 240 10.97 16.75 35.84
CA GLN A 240 11.38 15.55 36.59
C GLN A 240 12.89 15.51 36.81
N ASP A 241 13.67 15.86 35.79
CA ASP A 241 15.13 15.87 35.89
C ASP A 241 15.65 16.98 36.82
N ARG A 242 14.95 18.12 36.89
CA ARG A 242 15.23 19.17 37.90
C ARG A 242 14.86 18.71 39.31
N GLN A 243 13.73 18.03 39.50
CA GLN A 243 13.35 17.47 40.80
C GLN A 243 14.31 16.37 41.26
N GLY A 244 14.73 15.48 40.34
CA GLY A 244 15.71 14.43 40.61
C GLY A 244 17.09 14.99 40.97
N ARG A 245 17.55 16.06 40.29
CA ARG A 245 18.77 16.79 40.66
C ARG A 245 18.67 17.45 42.03
N ASN A 246 17.52 18.02 42.37
CA ASN A 246 17.31 18.65 43.68
C ASN A 246 17.29 17.62 44.81
N ARG A 247 16.65 16.46 44.62
CA ARG A 247 16.69 15.34 45.58
C ARG A 247 18.10 14.83 45.79
N ARG A 248 18.84 14.54 44.71
CA ARG A 248 20.24 14.08 44.82
C ARG A 248 21.15 15.12 45.49
N ALA A 249 20.88 16.42 45.30
CA ALA A 249 21.61 17.48 45.99
C ALA A 249 21.25 17.55 47.48
N GLN A 250 19.99 17.32 47.85
CA GLN A 250 19.54 17.21 49.25
C GLN A 250 20.11 15.97 49.93
N ASP A 251 20.08 14.81 49.27
CA ASP A 251 20.64 13.56 49.80
C ASP A 251 22.15 13.72 50.04
N ARG A 252 22.87 14.32 49.08
CA ARG A 252 24.31 14.58 49.20
C ARG A 252 24.64 15.62 50.27
N ALA A 253 23.73 16.56 50.56
CA ALA A 253 23.87 17.51 51.66
C ALA A 253 23.59 16.86 53.03
N ALA A 254 22.61 15.94 53.11
CA ALA A 254 22.31 15.15 54.29
C ALA A 254 23.44 14.16 54.63
N ASP A 255 24.05 13.53 53.61
CA ASP A 255 25.23 12.67 53.78
C ASP A 255 26.45 13.47 54.25
N ALA A 256 26.64 14.69 53.74
CA ALA A 256 27.73 15.58 54.16
C ALA A 256 27.55 16.13 55.59
N GLN A 257 26.30 16.29 56.05
CA GLN A 257 25.99 16.64 57.44
C GLN A 257 26.19 15.45 58.38
N SER A 258 25.84 14.24 57.93
CA SER A 258 26.07 13.00 58.67
C SER A 258 27.56 12.68 58.84
N ALA A 259 28.41 13.10 57.89
CA ALA A 259 29.87 12.96 57.96
C ALA A 259 30.58 14.06 58.78
N ARG A 260 29.86 15.11 59.20
CA ARG A 260 30.41 16.23 60.00
C ARG A 260 29.96 16.23 61.47
N GLY A 261 29.14 15.27 61.88
CA GLY A 261 28.60 15.13 63.23
C GLY A 261 29.23 13.98 64.02
N THR A 262 30.54 14.01 64.25
CA THR A 262 31.17 13.23 65.32
C THR A 262 32.14 14.11 66.09
N ASP A 263 31.61 15.10 66.79
CA ASP A 263 32.20 15.65 68.01
C ASP A 263 31.16 16.53 68.74
N GLN A 264 30.71 16.05 69.92
CA GLN A 264 29.99 16.77 71.00
C GLN A 264 28.63 17.42 70.61
N ASP A 265 27.51 17.26 71.30
CA ASP A 265 27.20 16.89 72.68
C ASP A 265 25.75 16.35 72.74
N GLN A 266 25.47 15.66 73.84
CA GLN A 266 24.19 15.13 74.34
C GLN A 266 22.93 15.89 73.87
N ASP A 267 22.10 15.23 73.06
CA ASP A 267 20.67 15.54 72.95
C ASP A 267 19.89 14.30 73.43
N GLU A 268 19.08 14.51 74.47
CA GLU A 268 18.25 13.50 75.13
C GLU A 268 17.45 12.67 74.11
N ASP A 269 17.61 11.35 74.21
CA ASP A 269 16.98 10.37 73.34
C ASP A 269 15.45 10.35 73.56
N LEU A 270 14.75 11.18 72.79
CA LEU A 270 13.29 11.32 72.76
C LEU A 270 12.54 10.01 72.48
N SER A 271 13.25 8.97 72.03
CA SER A 271 12.69 7.64 71.78
C SER A 271 12.48 6.81 73.05
N THR A 272 13.06 7.22 74.18
CA THR A 272 12.99 6.50 75.46
C THR A 272 12.00 7.08 76.47
N LEU A 273 11.36 8.21 76.14
CA LEU A 273 10.39 8.86 77.02
C LEU A 273 9.02 8.15 77.00
N PRO A 274 8.38 7.94 78.15
CA PRO A 274 7.04 7.36 78.21
C PRO A 274 6.02 8.26 77.50
N THR A 275 5.13 7.65 76.72
CA THR A 275 4.16 8.32 75.82
C THR A 275 3.27 9.36 76.49
N ALA A 276 2.99 9.21 77.79
CA ALA A 276 2.22 10.17 78.58
C ALA A 276 2.94 11.53 78.74
N GLU A 277 4.27 11.52 78.78
CA GLU A 277 5.10 12.71 79.01
C GLU A 277 5.34 13.49 77.72
N LEU A 278 5.47 12.79 76.60
CA LEU A 278 5.50 13.37 75.25
C LEU A 278 4.17 14.08 74.91
N LEU A 279 3.03 13.50 75.29
CA LEU A 279 1.71 14.11 75.05
C LEU A 279 1.46 15.35 75.91
N ARG A 280 1.94 15.35 77.16
CA ARG A 280 1.85 16.50 78.07
C ARG A 280 2.72 17.68 77.61
N ARG A 281 3.90 17.42 77.05
CA ARG A 281 4.82 18.47 76.56
C ARG A 281 4.40 19.06 75.21
N LEU A 282 3.57 18.34 74.44
CA LEU A 282 2.93 18.81 73.21
C LEU A 282 1.60 19.57 73.44
N GLY A 283 1.20 19.78 74.70
CA GLY A 283 0.02 20.58 75.06
C GLY A 283 -1.32 19.89 74.81
N LEU A 284 -1.34 18.56 74.62
CA LEU A 284 -2.55 17.79 74.37
C LEU A 284 -2.89 16.94 75.60
N SER A 285 -3.91 17.36 76.34
CA SER A 285 -4.45 16.59 77.47
C SER A 285 -4.98 15.24 76.99
N THR A 286 -4.57 14.15 77.65
CA THR A 286 -5.11 12.81 77.41
C THR A 286 -6.54 12.71 77.95
N PRO A 287 -7.52 12.22 77.18
CA PRO A 287 -8.81 11.83 77.74
C PRO A 287 -8.64 10.42 78.33
N GLY A 288 -8.51 10.35 79.65
CA GLY A 288 -8.35 9.07 80.34
C GLY A 288 -8.99 9.09 81.71
N GLY A 289 -10.30 8.84 81.76
CA GLY A 289 -10.92 8.19 82.92
C GLY A 289 -11.87 9.04 83.75
N SER A 290 -13.16 8.91 83.46
CA SER A 290 -14.17 8.79 84.52
C SER A 290 -14.66 7.35 84.47
N ALA A 291 -14.36 6.61 85.53
CA ALA A 291 -14.71 5.22 85.76
C ALA A 291 -16.12 5.11 86.40
N PRO A 292 -16.53 4.02 87.07
CA PRO A 292 -17.63 3.13 86.68
C PRO A 292 -18.85 3.14 87.65
N GLN A 293 -19.80 2.21 87.41
CA GLN A 293 -20.89 1.66 88.28
C GLN A 293 -22.26 2.40 88.34
N PRO A 294 -23.34 1.76 88.87
CA PRO A 294 -23.85 0.37 88.72
C PRO A 294 -25.40 0.32 88.54
N ASP A 295 -25.95 -0.90 88.39
CA ASP A 295 -27.39 -1.34 88.36
C ASP A 295 -28.36 -0.74 87.32
#